data_AF-A0A0G0LN53-F1
#
_entry.id   AF-A0A0G0LN53-F1
#
_cell.length_a   1.000
_cell.length_b   1.000
_cell.length_c   1.000
_cell.angle_alpha   90.00
_cell.angle_beta   90.00
_cell.angle_gamma   90.00
#
_symmetry.space_group_name_H-M   'P 1'
#
loop_
_entity.id
_entity.type
_entity.pdbx_description
1 polymer ?
#
loop_
_entity_poly.entity_id
_entity_poly.type
_entity_poly.pdbx_seq_one_letter_code
_entity_poly.pdbx_strand_id
1 'polypeptide(L)'
;MINLKRLLAASAILVTILYVVCFVVVAIFPAVRTNFMLYGLHTQTTLGENAMTIGTFIGGLILWNVLAYIVVGLFGLIYNKIKE
;
A
#
# COMPACT_ATOMS: atom_id res chain seq x y z
N MET A 1 -0.16 21.38 -15.06
CA MET A 1 0.69 20.96 -13.93
C MET A 1 -0.17 20.50 -12.77
N ILE A 2 0.09 19.31 -12.24
CA ILE A 2 -0.64 18.73 -11.11
C ILE A 2 -0.21 19.40 -9.80
N ASN A 3 -1.16 19.63 -8.89
CA ASN A 3 -0.85 20.15 -7.56
C ASN A 3 -0.30 19.03 -6.67
N LEU A 4 1.02 19.06 -6.43
CA LEU A 4 1.71 17.98 -5.71
C LEU A 4 1.21 17.79 -4.28
N LYS A 5 0.91 18.88 -3.55
CA LYS A 5 0.41 18.80 -2.16
C LYS A 5 -0.93 18.08 -2.09
N ARG A 6 -1.86 18.46 -2.98
CA ARG A 6 -3.19 17.85 -3.02
C ARG A 6 -3.14 16.40 -3.49
N LEU A 7 -2.27 16.09 -4.45
CA LEU A 7 -2.03 14.72 -4.92
C LEU A 7 -1.50 13.83 -3.78
N LEU A 8 -0.48 14.30 -3.06
CA LEU A 8 0.12 13.55 -1.95
C LEU A 8 -0.87 13.31 -0.80
N ALA A 9 -1.67 14.32 -0.44
CA ALA A 9 -2.71 14.17 0.58
C ALA A 9 -3.78 13.15 0.16
N ALA A 10 -4.25 13.23 -1.09
CA ALA A 10 -5.23 12.26 -1.61
C ALA A 10 -4.66 10.83 -1.63
N SER A 11 -3.41 10.66 -2.06
CA SER A 11 -2.76 9.33 -2.07
C SER A 11 -2.56 8.78 -0.66
N ALA A 12 -2.18 9.60 0.32
CA ALA A 12 -1.98 9.16 1.70
C ALA A 12 -3.29 8.68 2.33
N ILE A 13 -4.40 9.41 2.11
CA ILE A 13 -5.73 9.00 2.55
C ILE A 13 -6.12 7.68 1.91
N LEU A 14 -5.96 7.54 0.59
CA LEU A 14 -6.33 6.32 -0.12
C LEU A 14 -5.51 5.12 0.35
N VAL A 15 -4.19 5.27 0.46
CA VAL A 15 -3.30 4.19 0.93
C VAL A 15 -3.60 3.80 2.36
N THR A 16 -3.91 4.76 3.23
CA THR A 16 -4.34 4.48 4.61
C THR A 16 -5.62 3.66 4.63
N ILE A 17 -6.66 4.06 3.89
CA ILE A 17 -7.93 3.35 3.83
C ILE A 17 -7.72 1.93 3.30
N LEU A 18 -7.02 1.78 2.17
CA LEU A 18 -6.76 0.49 1.55
C LEU A 18 -5.94 -0.42 2.47
N TYR A 19 -4.90 0.11 3.12
CA TYR A 19 -4.08 -0.67 4.04
C TYR A 19 -4.91 -1.19 5.23
N VAL A 20 -5.73 -0.34 5.84
CA VAL A 20 -6.60 -0.74 6.96
C VAL A 20 -7.56 -1.84 6.53
N VAL A 21 -8.24 -1.66 5.39
CA VAL A 21 -9.17 -2.65 4.85
C VAL A 21 -8.46 -3.98 4.56
N CYS A 22 -7.33 -3.94 3.86
CA CYS A 22 -6.54 -5.14 3.54
C CYS A 22 -6.08 -5.87 4.81
N PHE A 23 -5.58 -5.14 5.80
CA PHE A 23 -5.12 -5.72 7.05
C PHE A 23 -6.28 -6.40 7.80
N VAL A 24 -7.43 -5.73 7.92
CA VAL A 24 -8.61 -6.30 8.58
C VAL A 24 -9.13 -7.53 7.83
N VAL A 25 -9.19 -7.49 6.50
CA VAL A 25 -9.63 -8.65 5.69
C VAL A 25 -8.72 -9.85 5.92
N VAL A 26 -7.40 -9.67 5.92
CA VAL A 26 -6.46 -10.78 6.17
C VAL A 26 -6.55 -11.27 7.63
N ALA A 27 -6.82 -10.38 8.59
CA ALA A 27 -6.98 -10.74 9.99
C ALA A 27 -8.20 -11.66 10.21
N ILE A 28 -9.31 -11.36 9.53
CA ILE A 28 -10.56 -12.14 9.64
C ILE A 28 -10.53 -13.37 8.72
N PHE A 29 -9.94 -13.24 7.53
CA PHE A 29 -9.89 -14.28 6.51
C PHE A 29 -8.43 -14.56 6.08
N PRO A 30 -7.66 -15.32 6.88
CA PRO A 30 -6.24 -15.59 6.60
C PRO A 30 -5.95 -16.22 5.24
N ALA A 31 -6.89 -16.99 4.69
CA ALA A 31 -6.78 -17.64 3.38
C ALA A 31 -6.68 -16.64 2.21
N VAL A 32 -7.16 -15.40 2.40
CA VAL A 32 -7.07 -14.34 1.37
C VAL A 32 -5.62 -14.06 0.99
N ARG A 33 -4.69 -14.10 1.96
CA ARG A 33 -3.26 -13.94 1.68
C ARG A 33 -2.75 -15.02 0.73
N THR A 34 -2.99 -16.29 1.04
CA THR A 34 -2.50 -17.41 0.21
C THR A 34 -3.12 -17.38 -1.19
N ASN A 35 -4.42 -17.10 -1.28
CA ASN A 35 -5.11 -16.96 -2.56
C ASN A 35 -4.60 -15.77 -3.36
N PHE A 36 -4.30 -14.64 -2.71
CA PHE A 36 -3.71 -13.48 -3.38
C PHE A 36 -2.30 -13.78 -3.90
N MET A 37 -1.47 -14.50 -3.14
CA MET A 37 -0.16 -14.94 -3.61
C MET A 37 -0.29 -15.84 -4.85
N LEU A 38 -1.20 -16.81 -4.82
CA LEU A 38 -1.40 -17.76 -5.91
C LEU A 38 -2.00 -17.10 -7.17
N TYR A 39 -3.10 -16.39 -7.03
CA TYR A 39 -3.88 -15.88 -8.16
C TYR A 39 -3.52 -14.46 -8.55
N GLY A 40 -3.12 -13.61 -7.60
CA GLY A 40 -2.78 -12.20 -7.85
C GLY A 40 -1.30 -11.98 -8.16
N LEU A 41 -0.40 -12.69 -7.47
CA LEU A 41 1.05 -12.58 -7.67
C LEU A 41 1.66 -13.76 -8.45
N HIS A 42 0.85 -14.75 -8.84
CA HIS A 42 1.29 -15.93 -9.58
C HIS A 42 2.45 -16.68 -8.90
N THR A 43 2.42 -16.78 -7.58
CA THR A 43 3.45 -17.46 -6.78
C THR A 43 2.85 -18.39 -5.73
N GLN A 44 3.52 -19.52 -5.46
CA GLN A 44 3.13 -20.53 -4.48
C GLN A 44 3.96 -20.48 -3.19
N THR A 45 4.64 -19.36 -2.92
CA THR A 45 5.47 -19.23 -1.72
C THR A 45 4.64 -19.04 -0.46
N THR A 46 4.92 -19.86 0.57
CA THR A 46 4.42 -19.63 1.93
C THR A 46 5.35 -18.64 2.64
N LEU A 47 4.91 -17.41 2.93
CA LEU A 47 5.75 -16.42 3.64
C LEU A 47 5.82 -16.66 5.17
N GLY A 48 5.62 -17.90 5.63
CA GLY A 48 5.56 -18.23 7.07
C GLY A 48 4.25 -17.82 7.76
N GLU A 49 4.28 -17.74 9.09
CA GLU A 49 3.13 -17.48 9.97
C GLU A 49 2.50 -16.09 9.75
N ASN A 50 1.19 -15.99 10.00
CA ASN A 50 0.48 -14.73 9.99
C ASN A 50 0.79 -13.91 11.24
N ALA A 51 1.81 -13.06 11.17
CA ALA A 51 2.14 -12.09 12.21
C ALA A 51 1.21 -10.85 12.15
N MET A 52 -0.08 -11.04 12.45
CA MET A 52 -1.11 -10.00 12.47
C MET A 52 -1.23 -9.37 13.87
N THR A 53 -0.28 -8.53 14.24
CA THR A 53 -0.25 -7.83 15.55
C THR A 53 -0.49 -6.33 15.38
N ILE A 54 -0.78 -5.64 16.48
CA ILE A 54 -0.88 -4.17 16.47
C ILE A 54 0.45 -3.53 16.02
N GLY A 55 1.59 -4.12 16.39
CA GLY A 55 2.90 -3.63 15.99
C GLY A 55 3.12 -3.74 14.48
N THR A 56 2.77 -4.88 13.87
CA THR A 56 2.91 -5.07 12.42
C THR A 56 1.91 -4.23 11.64
N PHE A 57 0.71 -3.99 12.19
CA PHE A 57 -0.28 -3.05 11.64
C PHE A 57 0.27 -1.62 11.58
N ILE A 58 0.72 -1.08 12.72
CA ILE A 58 1.21 0.31 12.78
C ILE A 58 2.47 0.45 11.93
N GLY A 59 3.41 -0.49 12.03
CA GLY A 59 4.64 -0.48 11.24
C GLY A 59 4.37 -0.50 9.74
N GLY A 60 3.48 -1.37 9.28
CA GLY A 60 3.09 -1.43 7.87
C GLY A 60 2.34 -0.18 7.43
N LEU A 61 1.42 0.36 8.23
CA LEU A 61 0.66 1.57 7.90
C LEU A 61 1.58 2.78 7.68
N ILE A 62 2.57 2.95 8.56
CA ILE A 62 3.59 4.01 8.43
C ILE A 62 4.42 3.76 7.18
N LEU A 63 4.96 2.55 7.02
CA LEU A 63 5.82 2.21 5.88
C LEU A 63 5.13 2.45 4.54
N TRP A 64 3.89 1.97 4.38
CA TRP A 64 3.14 2.12 3.14
C TRP A 64 2.80 3.57 2.82
N ASN A 65 2.48 4.39 3.82
CA ASN A 65 2.29 5.83 3.60
C ASN A 65 3.59 6.51 3.17
N VAL A 66 4.73 6.21 3.82
CA VAL A 66 6.04 6.76 3.42
C VAL A 66 6.36 6.39 1.97
N LEU A 67 6.17 5.12 1.60
CA LEU A 67 6.37 4.66 0.22
C LEU A 67 5.43 5.37 -0.76
N ALA A 68 4.16 5.55 -0.39
CA ALA A 68 3.20 6.28 -1.22
C ALA A 68 3.64 7.73 -1.45
N TYR A 69 4.09 8.43 -0.41
CA TYR A 69 4.61 9.80 -0.53
C TYR A 69 5.81 9.88 -1.49
N ILE A 70 6.75 8.94 -1.38
CA ILE A 70 7.94 8.88 -2.24
C ILE A 70 7.52 8.63 -3.69
N VAL A 71 6.77 7.56 -3.94
CA VAL A 71 6.42 7.13 -5.30
C VAL A 71 5.51 8.14 -6.00
N VAL A 72 4.44 8.57 -5.34
CA VAL A 72 3.49 9.53 -5.90
C VAL A 72 4.12 10.92 -6.02
N GLY A 73 4.99 11.28 -5.07
CA GLY A 73 5.78 12.51 -5.13
C GLY A 73 6.67 12.55 -6.37
N LEU A 74 7.45 11.49 -6.59
CA LEU A 74 8.30 11.35 -7.78
C LEU A 74 7.47 11.37 -9.06
N PHE A 75 6.35 10.66 -9.10
CA PHE A 75 5.42 10.70 -10.24
C PHE A 75 4.96 12.14 -10.54
N GLY A 76 4.48 12.87 -9.54
CA GLY A 76 4.01 14.24 -9.73
C GLY A 76 5.12 15.21 -10.17
N LEU A 77 6.35 15.02 -9.68
CA LEU A 77 7.52 15.78 -10.11
C LEU A 77 7.90 15.51 -11.57
N ILE A 78 7.95 14.23 -11.97
CA ILE A 78 8.25 13.81 -13.34
C ILE A 78 7.16 14.32 -14.28
N TYR A 79 5.89 14.08 -13.95
CA TYR A 79 4.74 14.52 -14.73
C TYR A 79 4.74 16.04 -14.96
N ASN A 80 5.08 16.84 -13.94
CA ASN A 80 5.15 18.28 -14.10
C ASN A 80 6.38 18.76 -14.87
N LYS A 81 7.45 17.96 -14.96
CA LYS A 81 8.67 18.28 -15.73
C LYS A 81 8.57 17.91 -17.20
N ILE A 82 7.82 16.86 -17.53
CA ILE A 82 7.53 16.50 -18.91
C ILE A 82 6.55 17.56 -19.44
N LYS A 83 7.08 18.53 -20.19
CA LYS A 83 6.26 19.33 -21.09
C LYS A 83 5.85 18.43 -22.24
N GLU A 84 4.59 18.56 -22.67
CA GLU A 84 4.13 17.99 -23.95
C GLU A 84 5.15 18.25 -25.07
#